data_AF-A0A433UMC5-F1
#
_entry.id   AF-A0A433UMC5-F1
#
_cell.length_a   1.000
_cell.length_b   1.000
_cell.length_c   1.000
_cell.angle_alpha   90.00
_cell.angle_beta   90.00
_cell.angle_gamma   90.00
#
_symmetry.space_group_name_H-M   'P 1'
#
loop_
_entity.id
_entity.type
_entity.pdbx_description
1 polymer ?
#
loop_
_entity_poly.entity_id
_entity_poly.type
_entity_poly.pdbx_seq_one_letter_code
_entity_poly.pdbx_strand_id
1 'polypeptide(L)'
;MASVDRVMDLLDTPIQINTGDIHLDVDKARGEIEFKNVSFSYQTEYQPIIKNLSLHIGSGKTIAIVGSTGSGKSTLVKLLLRFYDVTDGTITIDGINI
;
A
#
# COMPACT_ATOMS: atom_id res chain seq x y z
N MET A 1 34.16 -14.52 13.16
CA MET A 1 33.14 -15.11 12.27
C MET A 1 31.77 -14.45 12.49
N ALA A 2 31.23 -14.41 13.72
CA ALA A 2 29.92 -13.79 14.04
C ALA A 2 29.63 -12.34 13.57
N SER A 3 30.65 -11.53 13.22
CA SER A 3 30.42 -10.20 12.63
C SER A 3 30.23 -10.24 11.11
N VAL A 4 30.86 -11.20 10.42
CA VAL A 4 30.69 -11.41 8.98
C VAL A 4 29.30 -12.00 8.72
N ASP A 5 28.87 -12.96 9.54
CA ASP A 5 27.56 -13.60 9.43
C ASP A 5 26.42 -12.57 9.50
N ARG A 6 26.47 -11.65 10.48
CA ARG A 6 25.48 -10.56 10.61
C ARG A 6 25.44 -9.61 9.41
N VAL A 7 26.58 -9.38 8.75
CA VAL A 7 26.62 -8.53 7.54
C VAL A 7 25.99 -9.29 6.38
N MET A 8 26.29 -10.58 6.23
CA MET A 8 25.68 -11.41 5.20
C MET A 8 24.16 -11.51 5.39
N ASP A 9 23.69 -11.74 6.62
CA ASP A 9 22.26 -11.78 6.93
C ASP A 9 21.53 -10.48 6.53
N LEU A 10 22.17 -9.32 6.71
CA LEU A 10 21.62 -8.04 6.31
C LEU A 10 21.55 -7.90 4.78
N LEU A 11 22.60 -8.35 4.08
CA LEU A 11 22.66 -8.32 2.61
C LEU A 11 21.63 -9.28 1.98
N ASP A 12 21.35 -10.40 2.65
CA ASP A 12 20.38 -11.42 2.21
C ASP A 12 18.94 -11.06 2.59
N THR A 13 18.70 -9.91 3.21
CA THR A 13 17.34 -9.47 3.58
C THR A 13 16.49 -9.30 2.32
N PRO A 14 15.34 -9.99 2.21
CA PRO A 14 14.53 -9.96 1.00
C PRO A 14 13.89 -8.59 0.81
N ILE A 15 13.92 -8.10 -0.44
CA ILE A 15 13.17 -6.92 -0.86
C ILE A 15 11.68 -7.28 -0.85
N GLN A 16 10.88 -6.54 -0.10
CA GLN A 16 9.45 -6.82 0.03
C GLN A 16 8.61 -6.24 -1.12
N ILE A 17 9.03 -5.12 -1.71
CA ILE A 17 8.31 -4.44 -2.78
C ILE A 17 9.22 -4.35 -3.99
N ASN A 18 8.81 -5.04 -5.06
CA ASN A 18 9.52 -5.01 -6.33
C ASN A 18 8.87 -3.96 -7.23
N THR A 19 9.69 -3.14 -7.88
CA THR A 19 9.22 -2.23 -8.92
C THR A 19 8.71 -3.06 -10.10
N GLY A 20 7.47 -2.81 -10.53
CA GLY A 20 6.92 -3.42 -11.74
C GLY A 20 7.36 -2.71 -13.02
N ASP A 21 6.91 -3.22 -14.16
CA ASP A 21 7.29 -2.70 -15.49
C ASP A 21 6.36 -1.59 -16.01
N ILE A 22 5.32 -1.25 -15.24
CA ILE A 22 4.31 -0.26 -15.63
C ILE A 22 4.76 1.13 -15.20
N HIS A 23 4.92 2.03 -16.16
CA HIS A 23 5.21 3.44 -15.91
C HIS A 23 3.94 4.28 -15.87
N LEU A 24 3.72 4.99 -14.76
CA LEU A 24 2.68 6.00 -14.64
C LEU A 24 3.24 7.36 -15.06
N ASP A 25 2.76 7.88 -16.19
CA ASP A 25 3.11 9.23 -16.66
C ASP A 25 2.44 10.28 -15.75
N VAL A 26 3.24 10.85 -14.84
CA VAL A 26 2.76 11.76 -13.79
C VAL A 26 2.15 13.03 -14.38
N ASP A 27 2.61 13.47 -15.55
CA ASP A 27 2.07 14.67 -16.23
C ASP A 27 0.67 14.41 -16.83
N LYS A 28 0.31 13.14 -17.04
CA LYS A 28 -1.01 12.73 -17.54
C LYS A 28 -1.91 12.13 -16.46
N ALA A 29 -1.42 11.96 -15.24
CA ALA A 29 -2.19 11.42 -14.14
C ALA A 29 -3.33 12.37 -13.79
N ARG A 30 -4.58 11.87 -13.84
CA ARG A 30 -5.77 12.61 -13.41
C ARG A 30 -5.95 12.51 -11.90
N GLY A 31 -5.42 11.45 -11.29
CA GLY A 31 -5.48 11.23 -9.85
C GLY A 31 -6.82 10.68 -9.38
N GLU A 32 -7.52 9.92 -10.23
CA GLU A 32 -8.64 9.09 -9.79
C GLU A 32 -8.11 7.89 -9.00
N ILE A 33 -8.66 7.62 -7.82
CA ILE A 33 -8.18 6.54 -6.94
C ILE A 33 -9.34 5.59 -6.63
N GLU A 34 -9.10 4.29 -6.74
CA GLU A 34 -10.05 3.25 -6.35
C GLU A 34 -9.40 2.23 -5.43
N PHE A 35 -9.98 2.06 -4.23
CA PHE A 35 -9.78 0.90 -3.38
C PHE A 35 -10.93 -0.06 -3.64
N LYS A 36 -10.61 -1.30 -4.02
CA LYS A 36 -11.61 -2.34 -4.30
C LYS A 36 -11.40 -3.53 -3.39
N ASN A 37 -12.32 -3.69 -2.44
CA ASN A 37 -12.36 -4.81 -1.50
C ASN A 37 -11.06 -5.00 -0.70
N VAL A 38 -10.36 -3.90 -0.40
CA VAL A 38 -9.01 -3.93 0.17
C VAL A 38 -9.03 -4.46 1.59
N SER A 39 -8.20 -5.46 1.86
CA SER A 39 -7.89 -5.94 3.21
C SER A 39 -6.38 -5.92 3.46
N PHE A 40 -5.97 -5.60 4.68
CA PHE A 40 -4.55 -5.49 5.01
C PHE A 40 -4.22 -5.81 6.46
N SER A 41 -3.16 -6.61 6.65
CA SER A 41 -2.44 -6.83 7.90
C SER A 41 -0.94 -6.57 7.70
N TYR A 42 -0.25 -5.99 8.69
CA TYR A 42 1.21 -5.84 8.64
C TYR A 42 1.96 -7.18 8.66
N GLN A 43 1.34 -8.20 9.23
CA GLN A 43 1.78 -9.59 9.19
C GLN A 43 0.54 -10.45 8.97
N THR A 44 0.60 -11.41 8.06
CA THR A 44 -0.57 -12.19 7.61
C THR A 44 -1.25 -12.96 8.75
N GLU A 45 -0.49 -13.33 9.77
CA GLU A 45 -0.96 -13.97 11.00
C GLU A 45 -1.78 -13.05 11.93
N TYR A 46 -1.68 -11.74 11.75
CA TYR A 46 -2.39 -10.76 12.58
C TYR A 46 -3.76 -10.40 12.02
N GLN A 47 -4.63 -9.94 12.93
CA GLN A 47 -5.94 -9.43 12.57
C GLN A 47 -5.83 -8.25 11.60
N PRO A 48 -6.63 -8.22 10.52
CA PRO A 48 -6.57 -7.14 9.56
C PRO A 48 -6.94 -5.79 10.17
N ILE A 49 -6.13 -4.78 9.85
CA ILE A 49 -6.34 -3.39 10.24
C ILE A 49 -7.34 -2.74 9.29
N ILE A 50 -7.27 -3.08 8.00
CA ILE A 50 -8.26 -2.73 6.98
C ILE A 50 -8.99 -4.00 6.59
N LYS A 51 -10.34 -3.96 6.55
CA LYS A 51 -11.20 -5.12 6.30
C LYS A 51 -12.18 -4.78 5.18
N ASN A 52 -11.99 -5.40 4.00
CA ASN A 52 -12.88 -5.32 2.84
C ASN A 52 -13.35 -3.88 2.52
N LEU A 53 -12.41 -2.94 2.49
CA LEU A 53 -12.68 -1.54 2.23
C LEU A 53 -12.83 -1.29 0.73
N SER A 54 -13.95 -0.70 0.33
CA SER A 54 -14.13 -0.12 -1.00
C SER A 54 -14.34 1.38 -0.89
N LEU A 55 -13.53 2.15 -1.62
CA LEU A 55 -13.54 3.61 -1.62
C LEU A 55 -13.15 4.11 -3.01
N HIS A 56 -13.97 4.97 -3.58
CA HIS A 56 -13.67 5.67 -4.82
C HIS A 56 -13.48 7.16 -4.55
N ILE A 57 -12.39 7.72 -5.09
CA ILE A 57 -12.05 9.14 -4.98
C ILE A 57 -11.87 9.65 -6.41
N GLY A 58 -12.83 10.44 -6.88
CA GLY A 58 -12.75 11.04 -8.21
C GLY A 58 -11.57 12.01 -8.34
N SER A 59 -11.08 12.15 -9.57
CA SER A 59 -10.04 13.13 -9.94
C SER A 59 -10.34 14.53 -9.40
N GLY A 60 -9.33 15.18 -8.83
CA GLY A 60 -9.42 16.55 -8.27
C GLY A 60 -10.27 16.68 -7.01
N LYS A 61 -10.77 15.58 -6.43
CA LYS A 61 -11.51 15.62 -5.18
C LYS A 61 -10.56 15.67 -4.00
N THR A 62 -10.93 16.48 -3.00
CA THR A 62 -10.31 16.47 -1.69
C THR A 62 -11.23 15.73 -0.73
N ILE A 63 -10.69 14.76 0.01
CA ILE A 63 -11.43 14.01 1.03
C ILE A 63 -10.71 14.11 2.38
N ALA A 64 -11.45 13.89 3.45
CA ALA A 64 -10.90 13.77 4.80
C ALA A 64 -11.11 12.35 5.32
N ILE A 65 -10.07 11.75 5.89
CA ILE A 65 -10.14 10.45 6.57
C ILE A 65 -10.08 10.70 8.07
N VAL A 66 -11.20 10.47 8.77
CA VAL A 66 -11.36 10.78 10.19
C VAL A 66 -11.71 9.52 10.97
N GLY A 67 -11.21 9.42 12.21
CA GLY A 67 -11.42 8.24 13.06
C GLY A 67 -10.46 8.22 14.26
N SER A 68 -10.72 7.35 15.22
CA SER A 68 -9.93 7.20 16.45
C SER A 68 -8.47 6.78 16.18
N THR A 69 -7.57 7.03 17.13
CA THR A 69 -6.19 6.52 17.05
C THR A 69 -6.21 4.99 16.88
N GLY A 70 -5.35 4.47 15.99
CA GLY A 70 -5.29 3.04 15.69
C GLY A 70 -6.30 2.54 14.66
N SER A 71 -7.23 3.38 14.17
CA SER A 71 -8.28 2.96 13.21
C SER A 71 -7.81 2.69 11.78
N GLY A 72 -6.50 2.66 11.51
CA GLY A 72 -5.94 2.36 10.18
C GLY A 72 -5.80 3.53 9.20
N LYS A 73 -6.10 4.78 9.61
CA LYS A 73 -6.02 5.96 8.70
C LYS A 73 -4.65 6.14 8.05
N SER A 74 -3.58 6.15 8.85
CA SER A 74 -2.21 6.26 8.33
C SER A 74 -1.82 5.03 7.51
N THR A 75 -2.36 3.86 7.85
CA THR A 75 -2.15 2.64 7.06
C THR A 75 -2.76 2.78 5.67
N LEU A 76 -3.97 3.33 5.56
CA LEU A 76 -4.60 3.58 4.26
C LEU A 76 -3.74 4.45 3.34
N VAL A 77 -3.17 5.53 3.88
CA VAL A 77 -2.28 6.43 3.12
C VAL A 77 -1.00 5.70 2.70
N LYS A 78 -0.42 4.88 3.58
CA LYS A 78 0.76 4.06 3.25
C LYS A 78 0.48 3.03 2.15
N LEU A 79 -0.72 2.46 2.11
CA LEU A 79 -1.14 1.55 1.04
C LEU A 79 -1.31 2.28 -0.29
N LEU A 80 -1.90 3.48 -0.29
CA LEU A 80 -2.01 4.32 -1.50
C LEU A 80 -0.64 4.71 -2.08
N LEU A 81 0.35 4.94 -1.20
CA LEU A 81 1.73 5.22 -1.61
C LEU A 81 2.53 3.94 -1.91
N ARG A 82 1.87 2.77 -1.84
CA ARG A 82 2.46 1.44 -2.00
C ARG A 82 3.74 1.24 -1.17
N PHE A 83 3.71 1.68 0.09
CA PHE A 83 4.73 1.30 1.09
C PHE A 83 4.52 -0.09 1.65
N TYR A 84 3.35 -0.68 1.40
CA TYR A 84 3.01 -2.07 1.66
C TYR A 84 2.09 -2.53 0.54
N ASP A 85 2.20 -3.78 0.12
CA ASP A 85 1.20 -4.40 -0.74
C ASP A 85 -0.02 -4.82 0.09
N VAL A 86 -1.21 -4.78 -0.52
CA VAL A 86 -2.45 -5.21 0.13
C VAL A 86 -2.41 -6.72 0.39
N THR A 87 -3.07 -7.18 1.45
CA THR A 87 -3.21 -8.62 1.71
C THR A 87 -4.25 -9.25 0.77
N ASP A 88 -5.31 -8.51 0.45
CA ASP A 88 -6.35 -8.88 -0.51
C ASP A 88 -6.98 -7.63 -1.13
N GLY A 89 -7.58 -7.78 -2.32
CA GLY A 89 -8.18 -6.69 -3.07
C GLY A 89 -7.20 -5.94 -3.97
N THR A 90 -7.55 -4.70 -4.36
CA THR A 90 -6.73 -3.91 -5.29
C THR A 90 -6.86 -2.42 -5.02
N ILE A 91 -5.77 -1.68 -5.22
CA ILE A 91 -5.77 -0.22 -5.27
C ILE A 91 -5.35 0.20 -6.67
N THR A 92 -6.04 1.17 -7.26
CA THR A 92 -5.67 1.72 -8.57
C THR A 92 -5.55 3.24 -8.53
N ILE A 93 -4.67 3.76 -9.38
CA ILE A 93 -4.58 5.17 -9.75
C ILE A 93 -4.85 5.27 -11.25
N ASP A 94 -5.88 6.03 -11.63
CA ASP A 94 -6.37 6.15 -13.01
C ASP A 94 -6.65 4.81 -13.70
N GLY A 95 -7.09 3.81 -12.92
CA GLY A 95 -7.35 2.44 -13.38
C GLY A 95 -6.10 1.55 -13.49
N ILE A 96 -4.91 2.08 -13.22
CA ILE A 96 -3.66 1.32 -13.17
C ILE A 96 -3.46 0.79 -11.75
N ASN A 97 -3.31 -0.53 -11.62
CA ASN A 97 -3.03 -1.18 -10.34
C ASN A 97 -1.66 -0.73 -9.82
N ILE A 98 -1.64 -0.30 -8.55
CA ILE A 98 -0.40 0.10 -7.87
C ILE A 98 0.22 -1.10 -7.17
#